data_AF-A0A815CGN5-F1
#
_entry.id   AF-A0A815CGN5-F1
#
_cell.length_a   1.000
_cell.length_b   1.000
_cell.length_c   1.000
_cell.angle_alpha   90.00
_cell.angle_beta   90.00
_cell.angle_gamma   90.00
#
_symmetry.space_group_name_H-M   'P 1'
#
loop_
_entity.id
_entity.type
_entity.pdbx_description
1 polymer ?
#
loop_
_entity_poly.entity_id
_entity_poly.type
_entity_poly.pdbx_seq_one_letter_code
_entity_poly.pdbx_strand_id
1 'polypeptide(L)'
;MIFGTCGNILYILGSVGYLIIDIVGIVNTTSVDTTIVFAIYVGLAGLFVVDAILYLLDWYYNNVFRRKDKTSRHIIQLLASIASLVGSIVYLAGAITKPKTAFTSTSANTLYSTSDLALSNLTAFILNVGGMALFLVEALLQLLNWGKYFKSSDAEKKVSEKKISEKKSCCCGCNCKSIELWAIILNILASIIYLIAHVAQPVVIVISGYTSLTVSQIANIAFTVIRPIQVVGDACYLADAILYTVVWLRDKLNKKNQVNIEPEQNVNQNAWSTAKKMNSTKDQMTSDYISDIVPPSTERRKQQNITEQQRGKMFSTPTKSDW
;
A
#
# COMPACT_ATOMS: atom_id res chain seq x y z
N MET A 1 -4.27 1.49 14.53
CA MET A 1 -5.16 2.63 14.20
C MET A 1 -4.38 3.92 14.21
N ILE A 2 -3.62 4.18 15.28
CA ILE A 2 -2.76 5.36 15.40
C ILE A 2 -1.63 5.33 14.35
N PHE A 3 -0.94 4.20 14.20
CA PHE A 3 0.23 4.07 13.31
C PHE A 3 -0.01 4.52 11.86
N GLY A 4 -1.06 4.01 11.19
CA GLY A 4 -1.36 4.42 9.81
C GLY A 4 -1.74 5.90 9.65
N THR A 5 -2.33 6.54 10.67
CA THR A 5 -2.62 7.99 10.61
C THR A 5 -1.34 8.80 10.72
N CYS A 6 -0.49 8.41 11.68
CA CYS A 6 0.78 9.08 11.91
C CYS A 6 1.71 8.94 10.71
N GLY A 7 1.78 7.75 10.09
CA GLY A 7 2.56 7.53 8.86
C GLY A 7 2.15 8.48 7.75
N ASN A 8 0.86 8.49 7.39
CA ASN A 8 0.32 9.39 6.37
C ASN A 8 0.62 10.88 6.62
N ILE A 9 0.51 11.35 7.87
CA ILE A 9 0.83 12.73 8.23
C ILE A 9 2.32 13.01 8.05
N LEU A 10 3.19 12.11 8.52
CA LEU A 10 4.64 12.25 8.38
C LEU A 10 5.07 12.20 6.91
N TYR A 11 4.41 11.35 6.10
CA TYR A 11 4.66 11.28 4.66
C TYR A 11 4.32 12.59 3.96
N ILE A 12 3.14 13.18 4.24
CA ILE A 12 2.78 14.52 3.73
C ILE A 12 3.79 15.58 4.17
N LEU A 13 4.17 15.60 5.46
CA LEU A 13 5.14 16.57 5.98
C LEU A 13 6.50 16.42 5.30
N GLY A 14 6.96 15.18 5.08
CA GLY A 14 8.15 14.85 4.31
C GLY A 14 8.08 15.42 2.89
N SER A 15 7.04 15.07 2.14
CA SER A 15 6.85 15.52 0.76
C SER A 15 6.74 17.03 0.61
N VAL A 16 6.02 17.72 1.52
CA VAL A 16 5.95 19.19 1.54
C VAL A 16 7.32 19.79 1.81
N GLY A 17 8.08 19.23 2.76
CA GLY A 17 9.42 19.69 3.08
C GLY A 17 10.38 19.61 1.88
N TYR A 18 10.40 18.48 1.18
CA TYR A 18 11.22 18.31 -0.03
C TYR A 18 10.80 19.29 -1.13
N LEU A 19 9.49 19.41 -1.38
CA LEU A 19 8.96 20.33 -2.39
C LEU A 19 9.37 21.78 -2.11
N ILE A 20 9.33 22.22 -0.84
CA ILE A 20 9.75 23.56 -0.45
C ILE A 20 11.26 23.74 -0.69
N ILE A 21 12.09 22.77 -0.30
CA ILE A 21 13.55 22.84 -0.53
C ILE A 21 13.85 22.99 -2.02
N ASP A 22 13.20 22.19 -2.86
CA ASP A 22 13.46 22.19 -4.30
C ASP A 22 12.96 23.48 -4.97
N ILE A 23 11.78 23.99 -4.58
CA ILE A 23 11.27 25.29 -5.05
C ILE A 23 12.21 26.42 -4.62
N VAL A 24 12.62 26.45 -3.34
CA VAL A 24 13.56 27.46 -2.83
C VAL A 24 14.89 27.37 -3.58
N GLY A 25 15.37 26.16 -3.87
CA GLY A 25 16.59 25.93 -4.64
C GLY A 25 16.51 26.41 -6.09
N ILE A 26 15.31 26.47 -6.70
CA ILE A 26 15.09 27.07 -8.01
C ILE A 26 15.02 28.61 -7.91
N VAL A 27 14.27 29.13 -6.95
CA VAL A 27 13.97 30.57 -6.84
C VAL A 27 15.15 31.38 -6.31
N ASN A 28 15.90 30.84 -5.35
CA ASN A 28 16.93 31.59 -4.63
C ASN A 28 18.27 30.85 -4.64
N THR A 29 19.05 31.08 -5.69
CA THR A 29 20.32 30.38 -5.93
C THR A 29 21.51 30.92 -5.11
N THR A 30 21.34 32.01 -4.35
CA THR A 30 22.48 32.78 -3.82
C THR A 30 22.50 32.98 -2.29
N SER A 31 21.49 32.57 -1.52
CA SER A 31 21.44 32.95 -0.09
C SER A 31 20.91 31.92 0.91
N VAL A 32 20.74 30.65 0.52
CA VAL A 32 20.26 29.63 1.46
C VAL A 32 21.44 29.04 2.24
N ASP A 33 21.41 29.15 3.57
CA ASP A 33 22.40 28.53 4.45
C ASP A 33 22.41 27.01 4.22
N THR A 34 23.51 26.51 3.67
CA THR A 34 23.65 25.12 3.26
C THR A 34 23.74 24.16 4.43
N THR A 35 24.12 24.65 5.61
CA THR A 35 24.08 23.85 6.84
C THR A 35 22.64 23.61 7.26
N ILE A 36 21.80 24.65 7.18
CA ILE A 36 20.38 24.55 7.50
C ILE A 36 19.67 23.63 6.48
N VAL A 37 19.90 23.83 5.17
CA VAL A 37 19.32 22.97 4.12
C VAL A 37 19.74 21.52 4.29
N PHE A 38 21.02 21.26 4.57
CA PHE A 38 21.50 19.91 4.84
C PHE A 38 20.80 19.29 6.05
N ALA A 39 20.68 20.02 7.16
CA ALA A 39 20.03 19.53 8.37
C ALA A 39 18.55 19.21 8.12
N ILE A 40 17.83 20.09 7.40
CA ILE A 40 16.44 19.85 7.01
C ILE A 40 16.36 18.63 6.09
N TYR A 41 17.21 18.52 5.08
CA TYR A 41 17.23 17.40 4.13
C TYR A 41 17.45 16.05 4.84
N VAL A 42 18.40 15.97 5.76
CA VAL A 42 18.63 14.76 6.59
C VAL A 42 17.44 14.50 7.51
N GLY A 43 16.87 15.54 8.12
CA GLY A 43 15.68 15.43 8.96
C GLY A 43 14.48 14.84 8.19
N LEU A 44 14.21 15.35 6.98
CA LEU A 44 13.15 14.86 6.10
C LEU A 44 13.41 13.41 5.65
N ALA A 45 14.66 13.03 5.33
CA ALA A 45 15.00 11.65 5.02
C ALA A 45 14.75 10.72 6.23
N GLY A 46 15.01 11.23 7.45
CA GLY A 46 14.68 10.54 8.69
C GLY A 46 13.17 10.33 8.88
N LEU A 47 12.34 11.27 8.45
CA LEU A 47 10.87 11.13 8.50
C LEU A 47 10.38 9.95 7.66
N PHE A 48 10.97 9.69 6.49
CA PHE A 48 10.61 8.52 5.67
C PHE A 48 10.96 7.20 6.36
N VAL A 49 12.06 7.14 7.11
CA VAL A 49 12.39 5.94 7.90
C VAL A 49 11.34 5.71 8.98
N VAL A 50 10.93 6.76 9.69
CA VAL A 50 9.88 6.66 10.71
C VAL A 50 8.55 6.23 10.09
N ASP A 51 8.18 6.82 8.94
CA ASP A 51 6.98 6.43 8.19
C ASP A 51 7.01 4.95 7.78
N ALA A 52 8.11 4.47 7.19
CA ALA A 52 8.26 3.08 6.79
C ALA A 52 8.16 2.11 7.98
N ILE A 53 8.69 2.49 9.15
CA ILE A 53 8.52 1.71 10.39
C ILE A 53 7.05 1.66 10.80
N LEU A 54 6.35 2.80 10.79
CA LEU A 54 4.92 2.87 11.14
C LEU A 54 4.07 2.04 10.18
N TYR A 55 4.40 2.05 8.89
CA TYR A 55 3.73 1.24 7.88
C TYR A 55 3.95 -0.25 8.12
N LEU A 56 5.19 -0.68 8.40
CA LEU A 56 5.50 -2.06 8.75
C LEU A 56 4.79 -2.52 10.04
N LEU A 57 4.70 -1.65 11.05
CA LEU A 57 3.97 -1.93 12.29
C LEU A 57 2.46 -2.05 12.06
N ASP A 58 1.87 -1.18 11.23
CA ASP A 58 0.45 -1.27 10.87
C ASP A 58 0.18 -2.56 10.08
N TRP A 59 1.07 -2.94 9.16
CA TRP A 59 1.01 -4.22 8.47
C TRP A 59 1.07 -5.40 9.46
N TYR A 60 2.05 -5.41 10.37
CA TYR A 60 2.24 -6.49 11.34
C TYR A 60 1.01 -6.65 12.24
N TYR A 61 0.52 -5.54 12.79
CA TYR A 61 -0.67 -5.55 13.64
C TYR A 61 -1.91 -6.07 12.90
N ASN A 62 -2.14 -5.61 11.67
CA ASN A 62 -3.35 -5.96 10.93
C ASN A 62 -3.32 -7.38 10.33
N ASN A 63 -2.14 -7.92 10.01
CA ASN A 63 -2.01 -9.20 9.32
C ASN A 63 -1.56 -10.36 10.22
N VAL A 64 -0.63 -10.11 11.16
CA VAL A 64 -0.12 -11.16 12.05
C VAL A 64 -0.97 -11.28 13.30
N PHE A 65 -1.24 -10.16 13.98
CA PHE A 65 -1.93 -10.18 15.27
C PHE A 65 -3.43 -10.41 15.12
N ARG A 66 -4.07 -9.79 14.11
CA ARG A 66 -5.54 -9.76 14.01
C ARG A 66 -6.17 -10.86 13.14
N ARG A 67 -5.43 -11.54 12.26
CA ARG A 67 -6.01 -12.48 11.28
C ARG A 67 -5.50 -13.92 11.46
N LYS A 68 -6.41 -14.88 11.22
CA LYS A 68 -6.12 -16.33 11.24
C LYS A 68 -5.84 -16.94 9.86
N ASP A 69 -6.00 -16.19 8.78
CA ASP A 69 -5.96 -16.76 7.42
C ASP A 69 -4.63 -16.45 6.70
N LYS A 70 -4.02 -17.48 6.11
CA LYS A 70 -2.70 -17.41 5.46
C LYS A 70 -2.86 -17.26 3.95
N THR A 71 -3.22 -16.07 3.48
CA THR A 71 -3.24 -15.82 2.02
C THR A 71 -1.88 -15.29 1.50
N SER A 72 -1.47 -15.71 0.30
CA SER A 72 -0.24 -15.25 -0.38
C SER A 72 -0.11 -13.72 -0.56
N ARG A 73 -1.21 -12.97 -0.40
CA ARG A 73 -1.25 -11.51 -0.40
C ARG A 73 -0.39 -10.88 0.70
N HIS A 74 -0.30 -11.54 1.86
CA HIS A 74 0.46 -11.02 3.00
C HIS A 74 1.95 -10.94 2.70
N ILE A 75 2.47 -11.89 1.92
CA ILE A 75 3.89 -11.91 1.56
C ILE A 75 4.24 -10.72 0.67
N ILE A 76 3.42 -10.38 -0.33
CA ILE A 76 3.71 -9.23 -1.21
C ILE A 76 3.66 -7.91 -0.42
N GLN A 77 2.68 -7.74 0.47
CA GLN A 77 2.61 -6.54 1.31
C GLN A 77 3.77 -6.45 2.31
N LEU A 78 4.22 -7.57 2.86
CA LEU A 78 5.41 -7.61 3.70
C LEU A 78 6.65 -7.21 2.91
N LEU A 79 6.85 -7.78 1.72
CA LEU A 79 7.98 -7.45 0.86
C LEU A 79 7.98 -5.97 0.46
N ALA A 80 6.82 -5.40 0.15
CA ALA A 80 6.68 -3.96 -0.10
C ALA A 80 7.09 -3.13 1.13
N SER A 81 6.61 -3.51 2.31
CA SER A 81 6.96 -2.81 3.57
C SER A 81 8.45 -2.90 3.89
N ILE A 82 9.08 -4.05 3.65
CA ILE A 82 10.52 -4.24 3.81
C ILE A 82 11.29 -3.40 2.79
N ALA A 83 10.86 -3.39 1.52
CA ALA A 83 11.48 -2.59 0.47
C ALA A 83 11.42 -1.09 0.80
N SER A 84 10.27 -0.58 1.28
CA SER A 84 10.13 0.80 1.77
C SER A 84 11.10 1.11 2.91
N LEU A 85 11.20 0.22 3.90
CA LEU A 85 12.08 0.43 5.06
C LEU A 85 13.56 0.44 4.66
N VAL A 86 14.01 -0.56 3.90
CA VAL A 86 15.40 -0.64 3.44
C VAL A 86 15.70 0.54 2.51
N GLY A 87 14.78 0.89 1.60
CA GLY A 87 14.91 2.04 0.71
C GLY A 87 15.08 3.34 1.48
N SER A 88 14.26 3.57 2.51
CA SER A 88 14.34 4.75 3.38
C SER A 88 15.64 4.83 4.16
N ILE A 89 16.13 3.71 4.73
CA ILE A 89 17.40 3.66 5.45
C ILE A 89 18.57 3.96 4.51
N VAL A 90 18.57 3.34 3.33
CA VAL A 90 19.61 3.55 2.31
C VAL A 90 19.58 4.99 1.81
N TYR A 91 18.40 5.57 1.60
CA TYR A 91 18.25 6.97 1.22
C TYR A 91 18.73 7.93 2.32
N LEU A 92 18.41 7.67 3.58
CA LEU A 92 18.93 8.44 4.72
C LEU A 92 20.45 8.36 4.82
N ALA A 93 21.05 7.17 4.62
CA ALA A 93 22.49 7.02 4.58
C ALA A 93 23.11 7.83 3.43
N GLY A 94 22.47 7.84 2.26
CA GLY A 94 22.85 8.71 1.14
C GLY A 94 22.75 10.19 1.46
N ALA A 95 21.71 10.61 2.20
CA ALA A 95 21.55 11.98 2.66
C ALA A 95 22.64 12.42 3.64
N ILE A 96 23.02 11.56 4.59
CA ILE A 96 24.06 11.84 5.59
C ILE A 96 25.45 11.88 4.94
N THR A 97 25.71 11.00 3.98
CA THR A 97 27.02 10.91 3.30
C THR A 97 27.24 12.01 2.26
N LYS A 98 26.19 12.75 1.87
CA LYS A 98 26.29 13.86 0.93
C LYS A 98 27.15 14.99 1.53
N PRO A 99 28.26 15.38 0.88
CA PRO A 99 29.13 16.42 1.43
C PRO A 99 28.39 17.75 1.52
N LYS A 100 28.61 18.49 2.63
CA LYS A 100 27.95 19.80 2.87
C LYS A 100 28.20 20.81 1.74
N THR A 101 29.36 20.71 1.08
CA THR A 101 29.75 21.53 -0.07
C THR A 101 29.00 21.22 -1.36
N ALA A 102 28.31 20.07 -1.45
CA ALA A 102 27.46 19.74 -2.60
C ALA A 102 26.17 20.59 -2.65
N PHE A 103 25.81 21.27 -1.55
CA PHE A 103 24.64 22.17 -1.50
C PHE A 103 24.98 23.61 -1.92
N THR A 104 26.25 24.02 -1.86
CA THR A 104 26.71 25.39 -2.21
C THR A 104 27.07 25.54 -3.68
N SER A 105 27.35 24.44 -4.38
CA SER A 105 28.07 24.48 -5.65
C SER A 105 27.11 24.53 -6.84
N THR A 106 26.49 25.69 -7.06
CA THR A 106 25.72 25.97 -8.30
C THR A 106 26.65 26.17 -9.51
N SER A 107 27.96 26.29 -9.28
CA SER A 107 28.99 26.49 -10.31
C SER A 107 29.84 25.22 -10.45
N ALA A 108 29.87 24.65 -11.65
CA ALA A 108 30.73 23.54 -12.03
C ALA A 108 32.24 23.82 -11.80
N ASN A 109 32.64 25.08 -11.63
CA ASN A 109 34.03 25.50 -11.54
C ASN A 109 34.70 25.19 -10.19
N THR A 110 33.94 24.88 -9.12
CA THR A 110 34.49 24.65 -7.78
C THR A 110 34.66 23.16 -7.42
N LEU A 111 34.27 22.25 -8.32
CA LEU A 111 34.15 20.81 -8.02
C LEU A 111 35.44 19.99 -8.23
N TYR A 112 36.51 20.62 -8.70
CA TYR A 112 37.68 19.93 -9.28
C TYR A 112 38.85 19.66 -8.33
N SER A 113 38.74 20.04 -7.06
CA SER A 113 39.83 19.87 -6.10
C SER A 113 39.53 18.73 -5.14
N THR A 114 40.34 17.66 -5.24
CA THR A 114 40.49 16.49 -4.35
C THR A 114 39.69 15.21 -4.69
N SER A 115 40.44 14.11 -4.82
CA SER A 115 39.96 12.73 -5.00
C SER A 115 38.98 12.26 -3.93
N ASP A 116 39.07 12.80 -2.71
CA ASP A 116 38.21 12.42 -1.58
C ASP A 116 36.78 12.98 -1.72
N LEU A 117 36.63 14.12 -2.41
CA LEU A 117 35.32 14.67 -2.76
C LEU A 117 34.62 13.80 -3.82
N ALA A 118 35.37 13.13 -4.70
CA ALA A 118 34.80 12.26 -5.72
C ALA A 118 34.22 10.97 -5.13
N LEU A 119 34.89 10.34 -4.15
CA LEU A 119 34.44 9.07 -3.57
C LEU A 119 33.22 9.22 -2.64
N SER A 120 33.19 10.30 -1.83
CA SER A 120 32.04 10.61 -0.99
C SER A 120 30.79 10.95 -1.81
N ASN A 121 30.96 11.71 -2.90
CA ASN A 121 29.89 11.97 -3.87
C ASN A 121 29.39 10.70 -4.56
N LEU A 122 30.30 9.79 -4.94
CA LEU A 122 29.93 8.51 -5.56
C LEU A 122 29.15 7.62 -4.57
N THR A 123 29.55 7.60 -3.30
CA THR A 123 28.87 6.80 -2.27
C THR A 123 27.46 7.35 -2.01
N ALA A 124 27.34 8.66 -1.80
CA ALA A 124 26.03 9.32 -1.64
C ALA A 124 25.13 9.08 -2.87
N PHE A 125 25.71 9.11 -4.07
CA PHE A 125 25.00 8.79 -5.30
C PHE A 125 24.46 7.36 -5.32
N ILE A 126 25.32 6.37 -5.10
CA ILE A 126 24.93 4.94 -5.12
C ILE A 126 23.84 4.68 -4.08
N LEU A 127 23.98 5.26 -2.88
CA LEU A 127 22.99 5.13 -1.83
C LEU A 127 21.66 5.79 -2.23
N ASN A 128 21.66 7.04 -2.72
CA ASN A 128 20.42 7.70 -3.11
C ASN A 128 19.70 6.98 -4.25
N VAL A 129 20.43 6.53 -5.29
CA VAL A 129 19.86 5.75 -6.39
C VAL A 129 19.35 4.40 -5.90
N GLY A 130 20.10 3.71 -5.05
CA GLY A 130 19.69 2.44 -4.45
C GLY A 130 18.40 2.58 -3.63
N GLY A 131 18.30 3.64 -2.83
CA GLY A 131 17.09 3.96 -2.06
C GLY A 131 15.88 4.20 -2.96
N MET A 132 16.05 5.03 -4.00
CA MET A 132 14.98 5.31 -4.98
C MET A 132 14.57 4.08 -5.80
N ALA A 133 15.51 3.21 -6.16
CA ALA A 133 15.22 1.95 -6.83
C ALA A 133 14.39 1.02 -5.94
N LEU A 134 14.64 1.00 -4.63
CA LEU A 134 13.86 0.23 -3.67
C LEU A 134 12.44 0.79 -3.48
N PHE A 135 12.26 2.11 -3.51
CA PHE A 135 10.92 2.72 -3.54
C PHE A 135 10.16 2.35 -4.83
N LEU A 136 10.83 2.31 -5.98
CA LEU A 136 10.20 1.83 -7.20
C LEU A 136 9.77 0.35 -7.11
N VAL A 137 10.62 -0.52 -6.55
CA VAL A 137 10.29 -1.93 -6.31
C VAL A 137 9.06 -2.04 -5.39
N GLU A 138 9.01 -1.23 -4.34
CA GLU A 138 7.88 -1.15 -3.43
C GLU A 138 6.57 -0.79 -4.16
N ALA A 139 6.58 0.28 -4.96
CA ALA A 139 5.43 0.71 -5.72
C ALA A 139 4.96 -0.35 -6.74
N LEU A 140 5.91 -1.06 -7.38
CA LEU A 140 5.60 -2.18 -8.27
C LEU A 140 4.99 -3.37 -7.53
N LEU A 141 5.47 -3.69 -6.32
CA LEU A 141 4.89 -4.73 -5.48
C LEU A 141 3.46 -4.36 -5.05
N GLN A 142 3.20 -3.08 -4.75
CA GLN A 142 1.84 -2.61 -4.48
C GLN A 142 0.93 -2.81 -5.71
N LEU A 143 1.40 -2.46 -6.91
CA LEU A 143 0.65 -2.67 -8.16
C LEU A 143 0.34 -4.14 -8.40
N LEU A 144 1.32 -5.03 -8.19
CA LEU A 144 1.13 -6.48 -8.29
C LEU A 144 0.10 -7.00 -7.28
N ASN A 145 0.12 -6.50 -6.05
CA ASN A 145 -0.86 -6.84 -5.02
C ASN A 145 -2.27 -6.39 -5.42
N TRP A 146 -2.39 -5.17 -5.97
CA TRP A 146 -3.65 -4.63 -6.47
C TRP A 146 -4.21 -5.44 -7.65
N GLY A 147 -3.36 -5.86 -8.60
CA GLY A 147 -3.79 -6.72 -9.72
C GLY A 147 -4.36 -8.08 -9.29
N LYS A 148 -3.83 -8.66 -8.21
CA LYS A 148 -4.38 -9.91 -7.63
C LYS A 148 -5.76 -9.70 -7.00
N TYR A 149 -6.03 -8.51 -6.45
CA TYR A 149 -7.34 -8.17 -5.88
C TYR A 149 -8.45 -8.18 -6.95
N PHE A 150 -8.16 -7.65 -8.14
CA PHE A 150 -9.11 -7.65 -9.26
C PHE A 150 -9.47 -9.06 -9.73
N LYS A 151 -8.48 -9.93 -9.96
CA LYS A 151 -8.71 -11.30 -10.43
C LYS A 151 -9.57 -12.13 -9.46
N SER A 152 -9.39 -11.94 -8.15
CA SER A 152 -10.20 -12.66 -7.14
C SER A 152 -11.66 -12.19 -7.13
N SER A 153 -11.91 -10.90 -7.34
CA SER A 153 -13.25 -10.33 -7.32
C SER A 153 -14.12 -10.85 -8.47
N ASP A 154 -13.53 -11.06 -9.65
CA ASP A 154 -14.26 -11.56 -10.83
C ASP A 154 -14.64 -13.04 -10.70
N ALA A 155 -13.78 -13.83 -10.04
CA ALA A 155 -14.06 -15.23 -9.76
C ALA A 155 -15.24 -15.40 -8.77
N GLU A 156 -15.29 -14.57 -7.72
CA GLU A 156 -16.37 -14.59 -6.73
C GLU A 156 -17.71 -14.07 -7.30
N LYS A 157 -17.66 -13.11 -8.22
CA LYS A 157 -18.85 -12.56 -8.86
C LYS A 157 -19.57 -13.61 -9.71
N LYS A 158 -18.83 -14.45 -10.44
CA LYS A 158 -19.40 -15.58 -11.21
C LYS A 158 -20.07 -16.65 -10.34
N VAL A 159 -19.63 -16.82 -9.10
CA VAL A 159 -20.24 -17.80 -8.15
C VAL A 159 -21.49 -17.23 -7.48
N SER A 160 -21.52 -15.92 -7.22
CA SER A 160 -22.62 -15.24 -6.51
C SER A 160 -23.75 -14.73 -7.40
N GLU A 161 -23.50 -14.42 -8.68
CA GLU A 161 -24.54 -14.11 -9.68
C GLU A 161 -25.50 -15.29 -9.92
N LYS A 162 -25.09 -16.52 -9.59
CA LYS A 162 -25.96 -17.69 -9.64
C LYS A 162 -26.92 -17.82 -8.44
N LYS A 163 -26.82 -16.96 -7.42
CA LYS A 163 -27.57 -17.10 -6.15
C LYS A 163 -28.39 -15.89 -5.71
N ILE A 164 -28.23 -14.70 -6.30
CA ILE A 164 -28.88 -13.48 -5.78
C ILE A 164 -29.42 -12.64 -6.94
N SER A 165 -30.61 -13.01 -7.43
CA SER A 165 -31.42 -12.19 -8.35
C SER A 165 -32.36 -11.22 -7.63
N GLU A 166 -32.33 -11.14 -6.29
CA GLU A 166 -33.18 -10.22 -5.54
C GLU A 166 -32.37 -9.45 -4.50
N LYS A 167 -32.50 -8.13 -4.56
CA LYS A 167 -31.89 -7.12 -3.69
C LYS A 167 -30.37 -6.96 -3.81
N LYS A 168 -29.95 -5.98 -4.62
CA LYS A 168 -28.79 -5.16 -4.26
C LYS A 168 -28.95 -3.74 -4.80
N SER A 169 -29.45 -2.88 -3.91
CA SER A 169 -29.09 -1.46 -3.90
C SER A 169 -27.59 -1.38 -3.57
N CYS A 170 -26.76 -1.31 -4.62
CA CYS A 170 -25.34 -0.99 -4.48
C CYS A 170 -25.18 0.53 -4.39
N CYS A 171 -25.51 1.10 -3.22
CA CYS A 171 -25.09 2.45 -2.86
C CYS A 171 -23.59 2.43 -2.50
N CYS A 172 -22.73 2.58 -3.52
CA CYS A 172 -21.42 3.24 -3.51
C CYS A 172 -20.72 2.90 -4.83
N GLY A 173 -20.96 3.75 -5.83
CA GLY A 173 -20.51 3.59 -7.21
C GLY A 173 -18.99 3.49 -7.38
N CYS A 174 -18.62 2.99 -8.55
CA CYS A 174 -17.34 2.45 -9.00
C CYS A 174 -16.06 3.30 -8.82
N ASN A 175 -16.09 4.48 -8.19
CA ASN A 175 -14.93 5.39 -8.14
C ASN A 175 -13.88 5.04 -7.07
N CYS A 176 -14.17 4.19 -6.09
CA CYS A 176 -13.24 3.91 -4.98
C CYS A 176 -11.97 3.17 -5.44
N LYS A 177 -12.17 2.14 -6.27
CA LYS A 177 -11.06 1.32 -6.80
C LYS A 177 -10.16 2.12 -7.74
N SER A 178 -10.69 3.16 -8.36
CA SER A 178 -9.92 4.04 -9.23
C SER A 178 -8.91 4.87 -8.45
N ILE A 179 -9.26 5.36 -7.25
CA ILE A 179 -8.38 6.26 -6.49
C ILE A 179 -7.13 5.52 -5.99
N GLU A 180 -7.28 4.30 -5.46
CA GLU A 180 -6.14 3.47 -5.05
C GLU A 180 -5.17 3.18 -6.21
N LEU A 181 -5.72 2.86 -7.39
CA LEU A 181 -4.90 2.65 -8.58
C LEU A 181 -4.14 3.92 -8.97
N TRP A 182 -4.81 5.08 -8.94
CA TRP A 182 -4.18 6.36 -9.26
C TRP A 182 -3.06 6.71 -8.28
N ALA A 183 -3.23 6.46 -6.98
CA ALA A 183 -2.17 6.62 -6.00
C ALA A 183 -0.95 5.74 -6.34
N ILE A 184 -1.16 4.45 -6.60
CA ILE A 184 -0.08 3.53 -7.00
C ILE A 184 0.62 3.99 -8.29
N ILE A 185 -0.13 4.43 -9.31
CA ILE A 185 0.43 4.94 -10.55
C ILE A 185 1.26 6.21 -10.31
N LEU A 186 0.77 7.13 -9.48
CA LEU A 186 1.49 8.35 -9.12
C LEU A 186 2.77 8.05 -8.35
N ASN A 187 2.76 7.09 -7.41
CA ASN A 187 3.95 6.66 -6.69
C ASN A 187 5.00 6.04 -7.65
N ILE A 188 4.59 5.20 -8.60
CA ILE A 188 5.48 4.66 -9.64
C ILE A 188 6.06 5.80 -10.49
N LEU A 189 5.22 6.72 -10.95
CA LEU A 189 5.65 7.84 -11.78
C LEU A 189 6.64 8.74 -11.03
N ALA A 190 6.32 9.10 -9.79
CA ALA A 190 7.20 9.88 -8.92
C ALA A 190 8.55 9.19 -8.74
N SER A 191 8.56 7.89 -8.42
CA SER A 191 9.78 7.09 -8.26
C SER A 191 10.62 7.04 -9.52
N ILE A 192 10.00 6.90 -10.71
CA ILE A 192 10.72 6.92 -11.99
C ILE A 192 11.33 8.30 -12.27
N ILE A 193 10.55 9.38 -12.09
CA ILE A 193 11.02 10.75 -12.27
C ILE A 193 12.22 11.02 -11.35
N TYR A 194 12.09 10.61 -10.08
CA TYR A 194 13.13 10.75 -9.08
C TYR A 194 14.39 9.97 -9.41
N LEU A 195 14.24 8.72 -9.85
CA LEU A 195 15.36 7.88 -10.26
C LEU A 195 16.09 8.49 -11.46
N ILE A 196 15.35 8.98 -12.46
CA ILE A 196 15.94 9.66 -13.62
C ILE A 196 16.70 10.92 -13.17
N ALA A 197 16.12 11.74 -12.31
CA ALA A 197 16.78 12.95 -11.81
C ALA A 197 18.04 12.63 -11.01
N HIS A 198 17.99 11.63 -10.11
CA HIS A 198 19.12 11.23 -9.27
C HIS A 198 20.23 10.52 -10.06
N VAL A 199 19.92 9.90 -11.20
CA VAL A 199 20.91 9.35 -12.13
C VAL A 199 21.49 10.42 -13.04
N ALA A 200 20.65 11.30 -13.58
CA ALA A 200 21.05 12.33 -14.52
C ALA A 200 22.00 13.35 -13.88
N GLN A 201 21.74 13.81 -12.64
CA GLN A 201 22.57 14.83 -12.00
C GLN A 201 24.04 14.41 -11.87
N PRO A 202 24.38 13.23 -11.30
CA PRO A 202 25.78 12.84 -11.12
C PRO A 202 26.46 12.50 -12.42
N VAL A 203 25.74 11.96 -13.41
CA VAL A 203 26.27 11.74 -14.76
C VAL A 203 26.66 13.07 -15.41
N VAL A 204 25.79 14.08 -15.33
CA VAL A 204 26.08 15.43 -15.83
C VAL A 204 27.29 16.02 -15.10
N ILE A 205 27.37 15.87 -13.76
CA ILE A 205 28.51 16.32 -12.96
C ILE A 205 29.80 15.67 -13.44
N VAL A 206 29.83 14.34 -13.56
CA VAL A 206 31.00 13.59 -13.98
C VAL A 206 31.44 14.02 -15.38
N ILE A 207 30.52 14.11 -16.35
CA ILE A 207 30.83 14.55 -17.72
C ILE A 207 31.38 15.98 -17.73
N SER A 208 30.76 16.87 -16.96
CA SER A 208 31.23 18.26 -16.81
C SER A 208 32.60 18.37 -16.14
N GLY A 209 32.99 17.30 -15.42
CA GLY A 209 34.26 17.07 -14.74
C GLY A 209 35.44 16.72 -15.67
N TYR A 210 35.22 16.47 -16.96
CA TYR A 210 36.28 16.02 -17.87
C TYR A 210 36.49 16.93 -19.08
N THR A 211 35.81 18.07 -19.14
CA THR A 211 35.57 18.74 -20.42
C THR A 211 35.66 20.27 -20.31
N SER A 212 35.91 20.91 -21.46
CA SER A 212 36.16 22.35 -21.59
C SER A 212 34.99 23.22 -21.13
N LEU A 213 35.22 24.54 -21.09
CA LEU A 213 34.22 25.58 -20.74
C LEU A 213 32.83 25.37 -21.38
N THR A 214 32.77 24.82 -22.59
CA THR A 214 31.52 24.51 -23.31
C THR A 214 30.65 23.47 -22.59
N VAL A 215 31.24 22.48 -21.94
CA VAL A 215 30.47 21.44 -21.25
C VAL A 215 30.03 21.88 -19.85
N SER A 216 30.75 22.80 -19.21
CA SER A 216 30.24 23.49 -18.02
C SER A 216 28.93 24.24 -18.31
N GLN A 217 28.80 24.88 -19.49
CA GLN A 217 27.55 25.50 -19.92
C GLN A 217 26.44 24.46 -20.17
N ILE A 218 26.77 23.33 -20.80
CA ILE A 218 25.81 22.21 -20.98
C ILE A 218 25.34 21.67 -19.63
N ALA A 219 26.24 21.54 -18.65
CA ALA A 219 25.89 21.08 -17.31
C ALA A 219 24.93 22.05 -16.61
N ASN A 220 25.18 23.36 -16.71
CA ASN A 220 24.27 24.37 -16.17
C ASN A 220 22.88 24.31 -16.81
N ILE A 221 22.80 24.11 -18.14
CA ILE A 221 21.53 23.92 -18.85
C ILE A 221 20.84 22.63 -18.35
N ALA A 222 21.59 21.53 -18.25
CA ALA A 222 21.05 20.27 -17.76
C ALA A 222 20.51 20.40 -16.32
N PHE A 223 21.21 21.07 -15.41
CA PHE A 223 20.70 21.36 -14.07
C PHE A 223 19.46 22.24 -14.07
N THR A 224 19.39 23.22 -14.98
CA THR A 224 18.21 24.08 -15.16
C THR A 224 16.99 23.26 -15.59
N VAL A 225 17.17 22.18 -16.34
CA VAL A 225 16.10 21.28 -16.77
C VAL A 225 15.77 20.23 -15.70
N ILE A 226 16.77 19.65 -15.03
CA ILE A 226 16.55 18.57 -14.07
C ILE A 226 15.85 19.07 -12.79
N ARG A 227 16.13 20.28 -12.30
CA ARG A 227 15.50 20.79 -11.06
C ARG A 227 13.97 20.92 -11.16
N PRO A 228 13.39 21.52 -12.22
CA PRO A 228 11.93 21.48 -12.42
C PRO A 228 11.37 20.06 -12.46
N ILE A 229 12.10 19.10 -13.04
CA ILE A 229 11.69 17.69 -13.07
C ILE A 229 11.62 17.11 -11.64
N GLN A 230 12.57 17.45 -10.77
CA GLN A 230 12.54 17.05 -9.35
C GLN A 230 11.31 17.63 -8.62
N VAL A 231 11.03 18.92 -8.81
CA VAL A 231 9.82 19.56 -8.27
C VAL A 231 8.54 18.88 -8.73
N VAL A 232 8.46 18.47 -9.99
CA VAL A 232 7.31 17.70 -10.50
C VAL A 232 7.23 16.34 -9.81
N GLY A 233 8.36 15.65 -9.62
CA GLY A 233 8.42 14.41 -8.85
C GLY A 233 7.91 14.57 -7.42
N ASP A 234 8.31 15.65 -6.74
CA ASP A 234 7.86 15.98 -5.38
C ASP A 234 6.37 16.27 -5.31
N ALA A 235 5.87 17.03 -6.28
CA ALA A 235 4.45 17.30 -6.39
C ALA A 235 3.65 16.00 -6.61
N CYS A 236 4.18 15.04 -7.38
CA CYS A 236 3.58 13.72 -7.55
C CYS A 236 3.57 12.92 -6.24
N TYR A 237 4.67 12.91 -5.47
CA TYR A 237 4.72 12.26 -4.15
C TYR A 237 3.74 12.90 -3.16
N LEU A 238 3.64 14.23 -3.14
CA LEU A 238 2.69 14.94 -2.30
C LEU A 238 1.24 14.62 -2.69
N ALA A 239 0.93 14.58 -3.98
CA ALA A 239 -0.40 14.20 -4.47
C ALA A 239 -0.75 12.76 -4.08
N ASP A 240 0.20 11.82 -4.24
CA ASP A 240 0.06 10.44 -3.78
C ASP A 240 -0.23 10.37 -2.27
N ALA A 241 0.58 11.06 -1.45
CA ALA A 241 0.40 11.12 0.01
C ALA A 241 -1.00 11.62 0.42
N ILE A 242 -1.50 12.67 -0.26
CA ILE A 242 -2.84 13.21 -0.03
C ILE A 242 -3.91 12.18 -0.44
N LEU A 243 -3.79 11.58 -1.62
CA LEU A 243 -4.76 10.59 -2.10
C LEU A 243 -4.82 9.37 -1.19
N TYR A 244 -3.67 8.86 -0.76
CA TYR A 244 -3.58 7.75 0.17
C TYR A 244 -4.24 8.07 1.52
N THR A 245 -4.02 9.29 2.03
CA THR A 245 -4.67 9.79 3.24
C THR A 245 -6.19 9.86 3.10
N VAL A 246 -6.68 10.34 1.96
CA VAL A 246 -8.13 10.42 1.66
C VAL A 246 -8.75 9.02 1.59
N VAL A 247 -8.12 8.08 0.88
CA VAL A 247 -8.58 6.69 0.80
C VAL A 247 -8.63 6.06 2.20
N TRP A 248 -7.57 6.24 2.98
CA TRP A 248 -7.47 5.71 4.32
C TRP A 248 -8.55 6.28 5.26
N LEU A 249 -8.75 7.61 5.26
CA LEU A 249 -9.77 8.27 6.08
C LEU A 249 -11.17 7.77 5.73
N ARG A 250 -11.46 7.66 4.44
CA ARG A 250 -12.74 7.16 3.95
C ARG A 250 -13.03 5.74 4.43
N ASP A 251 -12.05 4.83 4.32
CA ASP A 251 -12.18 3.46 4.78
C ASP A 251 -12.46 3.36 6.28
N LYS A 252 -11.90 4.28 7.07
CA LYS A 252 -12.18 4.38 8.50
C LYS A 252 -13.59 4.86 8.80
N LEU A 253 -14.03 5.92 8.13
CA LEU A 253 -15.38 6.47 8.30
C LEU A 253 -16.44 5.42 7.94
N ASN A 254 -16.23 4.68 6.85
CA ASN A 254 -17.13 3.61 6.44
C ASN A 254 -17.22 2.47 7.47
N LYS A 255 -16.08 2.06 8.05
CA LYS A 255 -16.08 1.03 9.12
C LYS A 255 -16.81 1.48 10.37
N LYS A 256 -16.64 2.75 10.78
CA LYS A 256 -17.34 3.29 11.96
C LYS A 256 -18.86 3.30 11.75
N ASN A 257 -19.31 3.63 10.55
CA ASN A 257 -20.74 3.63 10.22
C ASN A 257 -21.34 2.22 10.18
N GLN A 258 -20.59 1.20 9.74
CA GLN A 258 -21.07 -0.19 9.75
C GLN A 258 -21.27 -0.74 11.17
N VAL A 259 -20.35 -0.45 12.09
CA VAL A 259 -20.45 -0.90 13.49
C VAL A 259 -21.68 -0.32 14.19
N ASN A 260 -22.15 0.86 13.78
CA ASN A 260 -23.33 1.49 14.37
C ASN A 260 -24.66 0.96 13.82
N ILE A 261 -24.66 0.29 12.66
CA ILE A 261 -25.89 -0.24 12.02
C ILE A 261 -26.16 -1.70 12.42
N GLU A 262 -25.12 -2.49 12.71
CA GLU A 262 -25.27 -3.89 13.15
C GLU A 262 -25.99 -4.13 14.49
N PRO A 263 -25.89 -3.27 15.54
CA PRO A 263 -26.59 -3.56 16.80
C PRO A 263 -28.12 -3.56 16.63
N GLU A 264 -28.70 -2.69 15.79
CA GLU A 264 -30.15 -2.68 15.56
C GLU A 264 -30.63 -3.84 14.69
N GLN A 265 -29.85 -4.25 13.69
CA GLN A 265 -30.24 -5.37 12.84
C GLN A 265 -30.14 -6.73 13.54
N ASN A 266 -29.16 -6.91 14.45
CA ASN A 266 -29.07 -8.14 15.23
C ASN A 266 -30.18 -8.25 16.29
N VAL A 267 -30.63 -7.14 16.88
CA VAL A 267 -31.80 -7.16 17.78
C VAL A 267 -33.06 -7.58 17.02
N ASN A 268 -33.28 -7.03 15.82
CA ASN A 268 -34.43 -7.41 14.99
C ASN A 268 -34.33 -8.83 14.42
N GLN A 269 -33.16 -9.31 13.99
CA GLN A 269 -33.01 -10.70 13.52
C GLN A 269 -33.15 -11.71 14.66
N ASN A 270 -32.63 -11.40 15.86
CA ASN A 270 -32.83 -12.27 17.02
C ASN A 270 -34.31 -12.28 17.43
N ALA A 271 -35.00 -11.13 17.42
CA ALA A 271 -36.44 -11.06 17.67
C ALA A 271 -37.25 -11.86 16.64
N TRP A 272 -36.91 -11.75 15.35
CA TRP A 272 -37.60 -12.46 14.27
C TRP A 272 -37.34 -13.97 14.31
N SER A 273 -36.11 -14.41 14.60
CA SER A 273 -35.77 -15.83 14.77
C SER A 273 -36.43 -16.45 16.01
N THR A 274 -36.58 -15.66 17.08
CA THR A 274 -37.29 -16.07 18.31
C THR A 274 -38.79 -16.18 18.07
N ALA A 275 -39.39 -15.21 17.37
CA ALA A 275 -40.80 -15.25 16.98
C ALA A 275 -41.11 -16.44 16.05
N LYS A 276 -40.20 -16.75 15.12
CA LYS A 276 -40.35 -17.90 14.22
C LYS A 276 -40.24 -19.24 14.97
N LYS A 277 -39.36 -19.35 15.97
CA LYS A 277 -39.31 -20.51 16.86
C LYS A 277 -40.61 -20.66 17.67
N MET A 278 -41.13 -19.57 18.24
CA MET A 278 -42.38 -19.60 19.01
C MET A 278 -43.58 -20.06 18.17
N ASN A 279 -43.70 -19.62 16.91
CA ASN A 279 -44.78 -20.09 16.03
C ASN A 279 -44.63 -21.57 15.65
N SER A 280 -43.39 -22.01 15.37
CA SER A 280 -43.12 -23.43 15.09
C SER A 280 -43.44 -24.35 16.27
N THR A 281 -43.22 -23.91 17.51
CA THR A 281 -43.56 -24.72 18.70
C THR A 281 -45.08 -24.78 18.93
N LYS A 282 -45.80 -23.71 18.56
CA LYS A 282 -47.27 -23.67 18.64
C LYS A 282 -47.91 -24.67 17.67
N ASP A 283 -47.40 -24.77 16.45
CA ASP A 283 -47.89 -25.71 15.43
C ASP A 283 -47.57 -27.17 15.78
N GLN A 284 -46.49 -27.40 16.54
CA GLN A 284 -46.11 -28.74 17.00
C GLN A 284 -46.98 -29.22 18.17
N MET A 285 -47.36 -28.33 19.10
CA MET A 285 -48.30 -28.64 20.18
C MET A 285 -49.74 -28.91 19.68
N THR A 286 -50.18 -28.31 18.58
CA THR A 286 -51.48 -28.64 17.96
C THR A 286 -51.45 -29.95 17.17
N SER A 287 -50.29 -30.40 16.67
CA SER A 287 -50.16 -31.68 15.98
C SER A 287 -50.21 -32.87 16.95
N ASP A 288 -49.55 -32.79 18.10
CA ASP A 288 -49.50 -33.89 19.08
C ASP A 288 -50.85 -34.14 19.77
N TYR A 289 -51.70 -33.10 19.88
CA TYR A 289 -53.07 -33.26 20.40
C TYR A 289 -54.05 -33.92 19.43
N ILE A 290 -53.71 -33.99 18.13
CA ILE A 290 -54.55 -34.64 17.10
C ILE A 290 -54.12 -36.10 16.87
N SER A 291 -52.88 -36.48 17.19
CA SER A 291 -52.40 -37.86 17.01
C SER A 291 -52.93 -38.87 18.04
N ASP A 292 -53.52 -38.42 19.16
CA ASP A 292 -54.07 -39.31 20.19
C ASP A 292 -55.51 -39.78 19.92
N ILE A 293 -56.11 -39.41 18.78
CA ILE A 293 -57.49 -39.82 18.40
C ILE A 293 -57.52 -40.86 17.26
N VAL A 294 -56.38 -41.25 16.69
CA VAL A 294 -56.35 -42.22 15.58
C VAL A 294 -55.89 -43.61 16.06
N PRO A 295 -56.75 -44.65 15.99
CA PRO A 295 -56.38 -46.00 16.40
C PRO A 295 -55.31 -46.59 15.45
N PRO A 296 -54.44 -47.48 15.95
CA PRO A 296 -53.29 -47.97 15.18
C PRO A 296 -53.73 -48.96 14.10
N SER A 297 -53.79 -48.51 12.84
CA SER A 297 -53.84 -49.41 11.69
C SER A 297 -52.44 -49.63 11.12
N THR A 298 -51.90 -50.81 11.40
CA THR A 298 -51.13 -51.69 10.50
C THR A 298 -50.33 -51.07 9.36
N GLU A 299 -49.24 -50.34 9.64
CA GLU A 299 -48.25 -50.04 8.59
C GLU A 299 -46.80 -49.94 9.12
N ARG A 300 -46.36 -50.95 9.88
CA ARG A 300 -44.93 -51.19 10.18
C ARG A 300 -44.37 -52.30 9.29
N ARG A 301 -44.14 -52.03 8.01
CA ARG A 301 -43.31 -52.90 7.14
C ARG A 301 -42.92 -52.13 5.87
N LYS A 302 -41.95 -51.20 5.94
CA LYS A 302 -41.22 -50.72 4.75
C LYS A 302 -39.97 -49.83 4.95
N GLN A 303 -39.50 -49.57 6.18
CA GLN A 303 -38.38 -48.62 6.39
C GLN A 303 -37.05 -49.25 6.86
N GLN A 304 -36.77 -50.50 6.54
CA GLN A 304 -35.49 -51.14 6.92
C GLN A 304 -34.50 -51.40 5.78
N ASN A 305 -34.74 -50.89 4.55
CA ASN A 305 -33.92 -51.22 3.37
C ASN A 305 -33.11 -50.06 2.76
N ILE A 306 -32.85 -48.95 3.47
CA ILE A 306 -32.13 -47.80 2.89
C ILE A 306 -30.73 -47.58 3.49
N THR A 307 -30.29 -48.39 4.47
CA THR A 307 -29.04 -48.12 5.21
C THR A 307 -27.80 -48.87 4.70
N GLU A 308 -27.87 -49.63 3.60
CA GLU A 308 -26.69 -50.37 3.09
C GLU A 308 -26.05 -49.80 1.82
N GLN A 309 -26.66 -48.82 1.15
CA GLN A 309 -26.15 -48.36 -0.16
C GLN A 309 -25.16 -47.16 -0.11
N GLN A 310 -24.78 -46.67 1.07
CA GLN A 310 -23.85 -45.52 1.20
C GLN A 310 -22.48 -45.84 1.82
N ARG A 311 -22.16 -47.11 2.09
CA ARG A 311 -20.83 -47.52 2.64
C ARG A 311 -19.78 -47.95 1.60
N GLY A 312 -20.01 -47.65 0.31
CA GLY A 312 -19.19 -48.18 -0.80
C GLY A 312 -18.25 -47.21 -1.52
N LYS A 313 -18.00 -45.99 -1.03
CA LYS A 313 -17.11 -45.03 -1.73
C LYS A 313 -16.31 -44.14 -0.77
N MET A 314 -15.38 -44.73 -0.02
CA MET A 314 -14.24 -43.99 0.53
C MET A 314 -13.06 -44.95 0.62
N PHE A 315 -12.16 -44.92 -0.36
CA PHE A 315 -10.72 -45.13 -0.22
C PHE A 315 -10.08 -44.97 -1.62
N SER A 316 -9.52 -43.79 -1.89
CA SER A 316 -8.51 -43.60 -2.92
C SER A 316 -7.31 -42.92 -2.27
N THR A 317 -6.21 -43.65 -2.21
CA THR A 317 -4.89 -43.25 -1.74
C THR A 317 -4.30 -42.14 -2.64
N PRO A 318 -3.60 -41.14 -2.08
CA PRO A 318 -2.81 -40.22 -2.89
C PRO A 318 -1.48 -40.87 -3.30
N THR A 319 -1.18 -40.85 -4.60
CA THR A 319 0.12 -41.23 -5.15
C THR A 319 1.16 -40.13 -4.95
N LYS A 320 2.37 -40.54 -4.56
CA LYS A 320 3.60 -39.74 -4.49
C LYS A 320 4.03 -39.29 -5.90
N SER A 321 3.74 -38.06 -6.27
CA SER A 321 4.55 -37.27 -7.19
C SER A 321 4.11 -35.82 -7.03
N ASP A 322 4.85 -35.08 -6.21
CA ASP A 322 5.00 -33.62 -6.18
C ASP A 322 5.62 -33.28 -4.81
N TRP A 323 6.93 -33.54 -4.73
CA TRP A 323 7.85 -32.83 -3.83
C TRP A 323 8.65 -31.88 -4.71
#